data_AF-M7BBV2-F1
#
_entry.id   AF-M7BBV2-F1
#
_cell.length_a   1.000
_cell.length_b   1.000
_cell.length_c   1.000
_cell.angle_alpha   90.00
_cell.angle_beta   90.00
_cell.angle_gamma   90.00
#
_symmetry.space_group_name_H-M   'P 1'
#
loop_
_entity.id
_entity.type
_entity.pdbx_description
1 polymer ?
#
loop_
_entity_poly.entity_id
_entity_poly.type
_entity_poly.pdbx_seq_one_letter_code
_entity_poly.pdbx_strand_id
1 'polypeptide(L)'
;MDLFCCTKPRDLSVDSALVSTLDILPQHIQSASSLFSSLAVPEKTNSNIIERLSERRRGRHNEAVAVLQQELACIGREVEPFILESGKLLLTKLSESDRAIELLFKKIESDTDLETFSIKSFEELWDAISQESLYRREWIKEMDETLIKLEVARAEKIKDLLKKHTKILEDISYLLPSDVHRFIHTEAMMINQALLANQRAIAKLFVNLMEADLKRELSQWFKWQERLKDWKIIQKDYVVRSFSDLLPPTHSKAEINEWYESLVALNKYIDTHNVQHMMIIRIQYERVCQECLANVQLCKDKLLSLKVCTEKEAEKVVNPDFFKMVGRLQSRFEQELEQMDRDFEDLAKHIEQGCKDLYKYFQQAIVLWDEYQLKLSQQENELQVKLNECRQKHENLNQIREANLDIILDKLRTQSSEGKLKNLLGKAFASLDDIRAGYEAFHQDIVKIVLSYPEAILKELISYSASIGQYFGVKEVYKQV
;
A
#
# COMPACT_ATOMS: atom_id res chain seq x y z
N MET A 1 12.11 -27.18 0.49
CA MET A 1 13.42 -26.83 1.07
C MET A 1 13.23 -25.64 2.00
N ASP A 2 12.61 -25.94 3.12
CA ASP A 2 12.70 -25.39 4.47
C ASP A 2 13.65 -24.20 4.71
N LEU A 3 13.08 -23.00 4.80
CA LEU A 3 13.63 -21.84 5.53
C LEU A 3 12.47 -20.99 6.11
N PHE A 4 11.52 -21.64 6.78
CA PHE A 4 10.55 -20.98 7.67
C PHE A 4 10.66 -21.62 9.05
N CYS A 5 11.69 -21.24 9.79
CA CYS A 5 11.68 -21.39 11.24
C CYS A 5 11.56 -19.98 11.81
N CYS A 6 10.35 -19.63 12.23
CA CYS A 6 10.08 -18.55 13.15
C CYS A 6 10.93 -18.77 14.41
N THR A 7 12.11 -18.17 14.45
CA THR A 7 12.84 -17.98 15.69
C THR A 7 11.98 -17.05 16.55
N LYS A 8 11.45 -17.59 17.64
CA LYS A 8 10.96 -16.79 18.78
C LYS A 8 11.91 -15.61 19.02
N PRO A 9 11.41 -14.42 19.37
CA PRO A 9 12.27 -13.33 19.80
C PRO A 9 13.13 -13.88 20.94
N ARG A 10 14.46 -13.93 20.73
CA ARG A 10 15.39 -14.16 21.84
C ARG A 10 15.07 -13.09 22.86
N ASP A 11 14.76 -13.52 24.07
CA ASP A 11 14.48 -12.66 25.21
C ASP A 11 15.45 -11.48 25.21
N LEU A 12 14.95 -10.31 24.79
CA LEU A 12 15.56 -9.01 25.03
C LEU A 12 15.35 -8.68 26.51
N SER A 13 15.86 -9.56 27.38
CA SER A 13 15.94 -9.28 28.80
C SER A 13 17.03 -8.24 28.98
N VAL A 14 16.57 -7.00 29.22
CA VAL A 14 17.37 -5.89 29.74
C VAL A 14 18.19 -6.33 30.96
N ASP A 15 17.70 -7.33 31.72
CA ASP A 15 18.36 -7.87 32.92
C ASP A 15 19.69 -8.59 32.64
N SER A 16 19.97 -9.07 31.41
CA SER A 16 21.21 -9.83 31.17
C SER A 16 22.42 -8.97 30.79
N ALA A 17 22.20 -7.77 30.24
CA ALA A 17 23.28 -6.97 29.65
C ALA A 17 23.92 -5.96 30.63
N LEU A 18 23.15 -5.40 31.57
CA LEU A 18 23.61 -4.34 32.49
C LEU A 18 24.02 -4.87 33.88
N VAL A 19 23.43 -5.99 34.31
CA VAL A 19 23.66 -6.62 35.62
C VAL A 19 25.10 -7.12 35.79
N SER A 20 25.86 -7.36 34.71
CA SER A 20 27.23 -7.89 34.80
C SER A 20 28.25 -6.95 35.45
N THR A 21 27.97 -5.64 35.52
CA THR A 21 28.98 -4.66 35.96
C THR A 21 29.19 -4.60 37.48
N LEU A 22 28.20 -4.99 38.28
CA LEU A 22 28.30 -5.02 39.75
C LEU A 22 28.87 -6.33 40.30
N ASP A 23 28.79 -7.43 39.54
CA ASP A 23 29.32 -8.74 39.95
C ASP A 23 30.82 -8.91 39.67
N ILE A 24 31.40 -8.07 38.80
CA ILE A 24 32.84 -8.12 38.44
C ILE A 24 33.71 -7.36 39.47
N LEU A 25 33.18 -6.31 40.10
CA LEU A 25 33.91 -5.48 41.09
C LEU A 25 34.35 -6.26 42.35
N PRO A 26 33.56 -7.17 42.93
CA PRO A 26 33.97 -7.94 44.12
C PRO A 26 35.06 -8.99 43.85
N GLN A 27 35.05 -9.62 42.67
CA GLN A 27 35.89 -10.82 42.40
C GLN A 27 37.38 -10.49 42.17
N HIS A 28 37.71 -9.30 41.67
CA HIS A 28 39.10 -8.94 41.37
C HIS A 28 39.83 -8.22 42.52
N ILE A 29 39.11 -7.71 43.53
CA ILE A 29 39.71 -7.01 44.68
C ILE A 29 40.25 -7.98 45.75
N GLN A 30 39.69 -9.19 45.85
CA GLN A 30 40.33 -10.29 46.60
C GLN A 30 41.73 -10.63 46.04
N SER A 31 41.94 -10.43 44.73
CA SER A 31 43.24 -10.62 44.08
C SER A 31 44.22 -9.49 44.43
N ALA A 32 43.75 -8.24 44.52
CA ALA A 32 44.58 -7.10 44.95
C ALA A 32 44.97 -7.18 46.43
N SER A 33 44.08 -7.67 47.31
CA SER A 33 44.39 -7.93 48.72
C SER A 33 45.46 -9.02 48.87
N SER A 34 45.48 -10.02 47.98
CA SER A 34 46.49 -11.09 47.98
C SER A 34 47.89 -10.63 47.53
N LEU A 35 48.00 -9.57 46.72
CA LEU A 35 49.29 -9.01 46.26
C LEU A 35 50.02 -8.18 47.32
N PHE A 36 49.32 -7.70 48.37
CA PHE A 36 49.92 -6.93 49.46
C PHE A 36 50.37 -7.78 50.66
N SER A 37 50.14 -9.10 50.62
CA SER A 37 50.61 -10.02 51.68
C SER A 37 52.09 -10.42 51.54
N SER A 38 52.81 -9.98 50.50
CA SER A 38 54.16 -10.51 50.17
C SER A 38 55.33 -9.55 50.39
N LEU A 39 55.18 -8.48 51.17
CA LEU A 39 56.29 -7.59 51.56
C LEU A 39 56.49 -7.59 53.09
N ALA A 40 56.84 -8.76 53.64
CA ALA A 40 57.36 -8.88 55.00
C ALA A 40 58.89 -8.87 54.97
N VAL A 41 59.49 -7.80 55.46
CA VAL A 41 60.94 -7.70 55.77
C VAL A 41 61.08 -7.84 57.29
N PRO A 42 62.09 -8.58 57.82
CA PRO A 42 62.04 -9.11 59.18
C PRO A 42 62.33 -8.09 60.27
N GLU A 43 61.77 -8.42 61.44
CA GLU A 43 61.67 -7.65 62.67
C GLU A 43 63.01 -7.21 63.28
N LYS A 44 63.01 -5.99 63.85
CA LYS A 44 63.78 -5.69 65.04
C LYS A 44 62.87 -5.11 66.11
N THR A 45 62.88 -5.79 67.25
CA THR A 45 62.22 -5.53 68.52
C THR A 45 62.48 -4.09 68.98
N ASN A 46 61.44 -3.24 68.98
CA ASN A 46 61.31 -2.03 69.80
C ASN A 46 59.85 -1.50 69.74
N SER A 47 59.16 -1.50 70.89
CA SER A 47 57.85 -0.88 71.20
C SER A 47 56.62 -1.29 70.35
N ASN A 48 55.76 -2.14 70.94
CA ASN A 48 54.43 -2.61 70.49
C ASN A 48 53.38 -1.50 70.16
N ILE A 49 53.75 -0.23 70.18
CA ILE A 49 52.85 0.90 69.96
C ILE A 49 52.72 1.22 68.46
N ILE A 50 53.83 1.14 67.71
CA ILE A 50 53.86 1.46 66.27
C ILE A 50 53.11 0.39 65.47
N GLU A 51 53.30 -0.88 65.84
CA GLU A 51 52.64 -2.02 65.21
C GLU A 51 51.11 -1.97 65.44
N ARG A 52 50.66 -1.77 66.69
CA ARG A 52 49.23 -1.57 67.02
C ARG A 52 48.61 -0.36 66.33
N LEU A 53 49.36 0.73 66.16
CA LEU A 53 48.90 1.91 65.40
C LEU A 53 48.77 1.62 63.91
N SER A 54 49.73 0.86 63.33
CA SER A 54 49.69 0.45 61.93
C SER A 54 48.51 -0.51 61.66
N GLU A 55 48.20 -1.41 62.58
CA GLU A 55 47.08 -2.34 62.46
C GLU A 55 45.72 -1.64 62.62
N ARG A 56 45.61 -0.65 63.51
CA ARG A 56 44.41 0.21 63.58
C ARG A 56 44.22 1.04 62.31
N ARG A 57 45.31 1.55 61.72
CA ARG A 57 45.26 2.28 60.45
C ARG A 57 44.86 1.36 59.28
N ARG A 58 45.37 0.13 59.25
CA ARG A 58 44.98 -0.93 58.31
C ARG A 58 43.50 -1.28 58.43
N GLY A 59 43.00 -1.47 59.65
CA GLY A 59 41.59 -1.74 59.92
C GLY A 59 40.68 -0.63 59.40
N ARG A 60 40.97 0.62 59.74
CA ARG A 60 40.22 1.80 59.23
C ARG A 60 40.28 1.94 57.71
N HIS A 61 41.43 1.63 57.10
CA HIS A 61 41.58 1.65 55.65
C HIS A 61 40.70 0.58 54.99
N ASN A 62 40.74 -0.66 55.48
CA ASN A 62 39.93 -1.75 54.95
C ASN A 62 38.43 -1.48 55.12
N GLU A 63 38.03 -0.90 56.25
CA GLU A 63 36.65 -0.47 56.48
C GLU A 63 36.24 0.64 55.51
N ALA A 64 37.09 1.65 55.27
CA ALA A 64 36.82 2.70 54.29
C ALA A 64 36.70 2.16 52.85
N VAL A 65 37.48 1.15 52.47
CA VAL A 65 37.36 0.47 51.17
C VAL A 65 36.07 -0.36 51.08
N ALA A 66 35.67 -1.05 52.16
CA ALA A 66 34.39 -1.76 52.20
C ALA A 66 33.19 -0.81 52.07
N VAL A 67 33.26 0.35 52.72
CA VAL A 67 32.26 1.43 52.58
C VAL A 67 32.21 1.96 51.15
N LEU A 68 33.36 2.20 50.51
CA LEU A 68 33.43 2.61 49.10
C LEU A 68 32.69 1.60 48.20
N GLN A 69 32.95 0.31 48.37
CA GLN A 69 32.31 -0.76 47.59
C GLN A 69 30.80 -0.82 47.83
N GLN A 70 30.37 -0.66 49.09
CA GLN A 70 28.96 -0.65 49.45
C GLN A 70 28.23 0.57 48.86
N GLU A 71 28.84 1.76 48.93
CA GLU A 71 28.26 2.97 48.34
C GLU A 71 28.20 2.87 46.79
N LEU A 72 29.21 2.27 46.14
CA LEU A 72 29.17 1.96 44.70
C LEU A 72 28.02 1.00 44.35
N ALA A 73 27.80 -0.04 45.15
CA ALA A 73 26.68 -0.97 44.97
C ALA A 73 25.31 -0.31 45.20
N CYS A 74 25.22 0.67 46.10
CA CYS A 74 24.01 1.46 46.28
C CYS A 74 23.69 2.32 45.04
N ILE A 75 24.69 2.99 44.44
CA ILE A 75 24.49 3.73 43.19
C ILE A 75 23.92 2.81 42.10
N GLY A 76 24.45 1.58 41.98
CA GLY A 76 23.92 0.57 41.07
C GLY A 76 22.44 0.25 41.32
N ARG A 77 22.09 -0.08 42.57
CA ARG A 77 20.70 -0.39 42.96
C ARG A 77 19.73 0.78 42.81
N GLU A 78 20.21 2.01 42.87
CA GLU A 78 19.40 3.20 42.60
C GLU A 78 19.11 3.35 41.11
N VAL A 79 20.08 3.13 40.23
CA VAL A 79 19.96 3.43 38.79
C VAL A 79 19.25 2.30 38.02
N GLU A 80 19.48 1.04 38.37
CA GLU A 80 18.95 -0.14 37.66
C GLU A 80 17.40 -0.15 37.54
N PRO A 81 16.62 0.18 38.59
CA PRO A 81 15.16 0.20 38.48
C PRO A 81 14.65 1.20 37.45
N PHE A 82 15.29 2.37 37.32
CA PHE A 82 14.91 3.38 36.33
C PHE A 82 15.18 2.91 34.90
N ILE A 83 16.29 2.19 34.68
CA ILE A 83 16.58 1.59 33.38
C ILE A 83 15.51 0.55 33.02
N LEU A 84 15.17 -0.35 33.96
CA LEU A 84 14.13 -1.36 33.74
C LEU A 84 12.74 -0.76 33.53
N GLU A 85 12.38 0.28 34.29
CA GLU A 85 11.11 0.98 34.15
C GLU A 85 11.00 1.65 32.77
N SER A 86 12.07 2.30 32.31
CA SER A 86 12.08 2.93 30.97
C SER A 86 11.87 1.90 29.85
N GLY A 87 12.49 0.72 29.95
CA GLY A 87 12.30 -0.38 29.00
C GLY A 87 10.88 -0.96 29.03
N LYS A 88 10.30 -1.15 30.22
CA LYS A 88 8.92 -1.64 30.38
C LYS A 88 7.88 -0.65 29.84
N LEU A 89 8.10 0.64 30.05
CA LEU A 89 7.25 1.70 29.52
C LEU A 89 7.25 1.66 27.99
N LEU A 90 8.45 1.58 27.38
CA LEU A 90 8.56 1.48 25.92
C LEU A 90 7.83 0.22 25.41
N LEU A 91 8.08 -0.94 26.02
CA LEU A 91 7.46 -2.20 25.59
C LEU A 91 5.93 -2.13 25.59
N THR A 92 5.34 -1.52 26.62
CA THR A 92 3.89 -1.31 26.71
C THR A 92 3.39 -0.44 25.54
N LYS A 93 4.02 0.74 25.32
CA LYS A 93 3.66 1.63 24.20
C LYS A 93 3.77 0.95 22.84
N LEU A 94 4.84 0.17 22.61
CA LEU A 94 5.02 -0.57 21.36
C LEU A 94 3.92 -1.62 21.16
N SER A 95 3.55 -2.36 22.22
CA SER A 95 2.49 -3.36 22.14
C SER A 95 1.11 -2.77 21.85
N GLU A 96 0.81 -1.59 22.39
CA GLU A 96 -0.43 -0.86 22.13
C GLU A 96 -0.51 -0.41 20.67
N SER A 97 0.60 0.13 20.14
CA SER A 97 0.70 0.54 18.73
C SER A 97 0.59 -0.65 17.78
N ASP A 98 1.21 -1.80 18.10
CA ASP A 98 1.08 -3.02 17.28
C ASP A 98 -0.39 -3.48 17.21
N ARG A 99 -1.12 -3.42 18.33
CA ARG A 99 -2.56 -3.70 18.36
C ARG A 99 -3.36 -2.69 17.54
N ALA A 100 -3.02 -1.41 17.59
CA ALA A 100 -3.68 -0.37 16.80
C ALA A 100 -3.51 -0.62 15.29
N ILE A 101 -2.29 -0.95 14.86
CA ILE A 101 -1.99 -1.25 13.46
C ILE A 101 -2.71 -2.52 13.00
N GLU A 102 -2.77 -3.57 13.81
CA GLU A 102 -3.55 -4.78 13.49
C GLU A 102 -5.03 -4.47 13.26
N LEU A 103 -5.62 -3.58 14.09
CA LEU A 103 -7.01 -3.15 13.91
C LEU A 103 -7.22 -2.37 12.61
N LEU A 104 -6.25 -1.58 12.17
CA LEU A 104 -6.30 -0.90 10.88
C LEU A 104 -6.28 -1.91 9.73
N PHE A 105 -5.37 -2.90 9.78
CA PHE A 105 -5.28 -3.93 8.73
C PHE A 105 -6.51 -4.83 8.64
N LYS A 106 -7.22 -5.09 9.75
CA LYS A 106 -8.48 -5.85 9.73
C LYS A 106 -9.55 -5.25 8.81
N LYS A 107 -9.50 -3.92 8.57
CA LYS A 107 -10.47 -3.24 7.69
C LYS A 107 -10.31 -3.58 6.21
N ILE A 108 -9.14 -4.09 5.81
CA ILE A 108 -8.80 -4.41 4.41
C ILE A 108 -8.48 -5.90 4.22
N GLU A 109 -8.82 -6.73 5.21
CA GLU A 109 -8.46 -8.15 5.25
C GLU A 109 -9.33 -9.00 4.31
N SER A 110 -10.63 -8.69 4.19
CA SER A 110 -11.53 -9.44 3.30
C SER A 110 -11.68 -8.78 1.93
N ASP A 111 -11.86 -9.58 0.88
CA ASP A 111 -12.05 -9.08 -0.48
C ASP A 111 -13.42 -8.38 -0.65
N THR A 112 -14.42 -8.74 0.16
CA THR A 112 -15.72 -8.05 0.20
C THR A 112 -15.61 -6.63 0.76
N ASP A 113 -14.72 -6.41 1.74
CA ASP A 113 -14.48 -5.06 2.26
C ASP A 113 -13.78 -4.19 1.20
N LEU A 114 -12.92 -4.80 0.38
CA LEU A 114 -12.21 -4.11 -0.71
C LEU A 114 -13.15 -3.56 -1.79
N GLU A 115 -14.23 -4.25 -2.12
CA GLU A 115 -15.18 -3.78 -3.15
C GLU A 115 -15.77 -2.40 -2.83
N THR A 116 -16.01 -2.12 -1.54
CA THR A 116 -16.59 -0.86 -1.06
C THR A 116 -15.57 0.22 -0.71
N PHE A 117 -14.29 -0.14 -0.65
CA PHE A 117 -13.22 0.77 -0.25
C PHE A 117 -12.87 1.76 -1.37
N SER A 118 -12.67 3.03 -1.00
CA SER A 118 -12.21 4.07 -1.92
C SER A 118 -10.68 4.21 -1.88
N ILE A 119 -10.09 4.74 -2.95
CA ILE A 119 -8.64 5.05 -2.99
C ILE A 119 -8.24 6.01 -1.87
N LYS A 120 -9.07 7.01 -1.55
CA LYS A 120 -8.82 7.96 -0.46
C LYS A 120 -8.81 7.28 0.90
N SER A 121 -9.71 6.31 1.10
CA SER A 121 -9.74 5.53 2.34
C SER A 121 -8.49 4.66 2.51
N PHE A 122 -7.88 4.20 1.42
CA PHE A 122 -6.59 3.50 1.44
C PHE A 122 -5.42 4.43 1.78
N GLU A 123 -5.42 5.66 1.27
CA GLU A 123 -4.45 6.71 1.61
C GLU A 123 -4.55 7.07 3.10
N GLU A 124 -5.77 7.36 3.60
CA GLU A 124 -6.03 7.67 5.01
C GLU A 124 -5.59 6.54 5.95
N LEU A 125 -5.82 5.28 5.54
CA LEU A 125 -5.39 4.11 6.31
C LEU A 125 -3.87 4.01 6.39
N TRP A 126 -3.16 4.26 5.28
CA TRP A 126 -1.70 4.27 5.28
C TRP A 126 -1.12 5.44 6.06
N ASP A 127 -1.74 6.62 5.97
CA ASP A 127 -1.35 7.78 6.75
C ASP A 127 -1.45 7.49 8.25
N ALA A 128 -2.53 6.85 8.71
CA ALA A 128 -2.67 6.43 10.10
C ALA A 128 -1.56 5.45 10.54
N ILE A 129 -1.23 4.45 9.72
CA ILE A 129 -0.14 3.49 10.00
C ILE A 129 1.24 4.19 10.02
N SER A 130 1.42 5.16 9.12
CA SER A 130 2.65 5.95 9.03
C SER A 130 2.83 6.85 10.25
N GLN A 131 1.75 7.44 10.78
CA GLN A 131 1.79 8.22 12.01
C GLN A 131 2.16 7.36 13.22
N GLU A 132 1.59 6.17 13.36
CA GLU A 132 1.98 5.21 14.41
C GLU A 132 3.48 4.88 14.36
N SER A 133 4.02 4.76 13.16
CA SER A 133 5.43 4.48 12.92
C SER A 133 6.33 5.68 13.26
N LEU A 134 5.85 6.92 13.12
CA LEU A 134 6.54 8.11 13.60
C LEU A 134 6.60 8.17 15.14
N TYR A 135 5.47 7.92 15.81
CA TYR A 135 5.42 7.91 17.28
C TYR A 135 6.35 6.88 17.89
N ARG A 136 6.45 5.69 17.28
CA ARG A 136 7.38 4.65 17.76
C ARG A 136 8.84 5.06 17.65
N ARG A 137 9.23 5.70 16.54
CA ARG A 137 10.60 6.24 16.39
C ARG A 137 10.89 7.33 17.42
N GLU A 138 9.92 8.18 17.75
CA GLU A 138 10.05 9.17 18.82
C GLU A 138 10.22 8.49 20.18
N TRP A 139 9.40 7.52 20.54
CA TRP A 139 9.52 6.80 21.81
C TRP A 139 10.85 6.05 21.96
N ILE A 140 11.38 5.48 20.87
CA ILE A 140 12.71 4.83 20.86
C ILE A 140 13.82 5.86 21.12
N LYS A 141 13.74 7.05 20.49
CA LYS A 141 14.69 8.15 20.73
C LYS A 141 14.59 8.69 22.16
N GLU A 142 13.39 8.90 22.68
CA GLU A 142 13.16 9.35 24.06
C GLU A 142 13.76 8.37 25.09
N MET A 143 13.62 7.06 24.84
CA MET A 143 14.23 6.05 25.69
C MET A 143 15.75 6.10 25.63
N ASP A 144 16.35 6.17 24.44
CA ASP A 144 17.81 6.30 24.26
C ASP A 144 18.37 7.51 25.01
N GLU A 145 17.72 8.67 24.86
CA GLU A 145 18.12 9.88 25.58
C GLU A 145 18.02 9.72 27.09
N THR A 146 16.94 9.10 27.59
CA THR A 146 16.76 8.83 29.02
C THR A 146 17.87 7.91 29.55
N LEU A 147 18.19 6.83 28.84
CA LEU A 147 19.24 5.89 29.22
C LEU A 147 20.62 6.56 29.23
N ILE A 148 20.93 7.39 28.22
CA ILE A 148 22.17 8.16 28.18
C ILE A 148 22.25 9.14 29.37
N LYS A 149 21.16 9.87 29.66
CA LYS A 149 21.10 10.80 30.80
C LYS A 149 21.32 10.08 32.13
N LEU A 150 20.72 8.90 32.31
CA LEU A 150 20.90 8.07 33.50
C LEU A 150 22.35 7.60 33.67
N GLU A 151 23.00 7.14 32.59
CA GLU A 151 24.37 6.67 32.66
C GLU A 151 25.39 7.81 32.88
N VAL A 152 25.12 9.00 32.32
CA VAL A 152 25.90 10.22 32.62
C VAL A 152 25.75 10.62 34.09
N ALA A 153 24.53 10.61 34.63
CA ALA A 153 24.29 10.90 36.04
C ALA A 153 24.96 9.88 36.97
N ARG A 154 24.94 8.58 36.59
CA ARG A 154 25.66 7.51 37.28
C ARG A 154 27.17 7.78 37.32
N ALA A 155 27.76 8.15 36.18
CA ALA A 155 29.18 8.45 36.09
C ALA A 155 29.60 9.64 36.98
N GLU A 156 28.81 10.71 37.03
CA GLU A 156 29.09 11.86 37.90
C GLU A 156 28.96 11.51 39.39
N LYS A 157 27.93 10.74 39.78
CA LYS A 157 27.81 10.23 41.17
C LYS A 157 29.03 9.40 41.59
N ILE A 158 29.47 8.48 40.72
CA ILE A 158 30.66 7.64 40.95
C ILE A 158 31.92 8.49 41.08
N LYS A 159 32.09 9.49 40.21
CA LYS A 159 33.25 10.39 40.23
C LYS A 159 33.34 11.18 41.54
N ASP A 160 32.23 11.72 42.03
CA ASP A 160 32.23 12.45 43.31
C ASP A 160 32.44 11.53 44.51
N LEU A 161 31.90 10.31 44.44
CA LEU A 161 32.15 9.25 45.41
C LEU A 161 33.63 8.87 45.49
N LEU A 162 34.29 8.67 44.34
CA LEU A 162 35.72 8.36 44.28
C LEU A 162 36.54 9.51 44.88
N LYS A 163 36.25 10.78 44.54
CA LYS A 163 36.93 11.95 45.14
C LYS A 163 36.78 12.00 46.67
N LYS A 164 35.58 11.74 47.19
CA LYS A 164 35.30 11.71 48.64
C LYS A 164 36.16 10.65 49.32
N HIS A 165 36.21 9.44 48.77
CA HIS A 165 36.97 8.34 49.36
C HIS A 165 38.49 8.50 49.20
N THR A 166 38.97 9.14 48.12
CA THR A 166 40.39 9.49 48.00
C THR A 166 40.84 10.32 49.21
N LYS A 167 40.08 11.36 49.59
CA LYS A 167 40.38 12.20 50.76
C LYS A 167 40.36 11.41 52.06
N ILE A 168 39.34 10.57 52.25
CA ILE A 168 39.21 9.72 53.46
C ILE A 168 40.40 8.76 53.58
N LEU A 169 40.84 8.15 52.48
CA LEU A 169 41.97 7.22 52.47
C LEU A 169 43.31 7.93 52.71
N GLU A 170 43.48 9.15 52.20
CA GLU A 170 44.63 10.03 52.50
C GLU A 170 44.66 10.41 54.00
N ASP A 171 43.52 10.80 54.57
CA ASP A 171 43.37 11.20 55.98
C ASP A 171 43.65 10.05 56.97
N ILE A 172 43.36 8.80 56.57
CA ILE A 172 43.67 7.62 57.40
C ILE A 172 45.20 7.44 57.53
N SER A 173 45.98 7.94 56.56
CA SER A 173 47.45 7.90 56.51
C SER A 173 48.03 6.51 56.80
N TYR A 174 47.36 5.48 56.27
CA TYR A 174 47.83 4.10 56.28
C TYR A 174 48.76 3.81 55.11
N LEU A 175 48.38 4.28 53.91
CA LEU A 175 49.19 4.24 52.69
C LEU A 175 49.82 5.62 52.43
N LEU A 176 50.91 5.66 51.66
CA LEU A 176 51.40 6.92 51.13
C LEU A 176 50.37 7.50 50.14
N PRO A 177 50.24 8.83 50.03
CA PRO A 177 49.32 9.45 49.08
C PRO A 177 49.47 8.92 47.64
N SER A 178 50.71 8.63 47.21
CA SER A 178 51.00 8.02 45.91
C SER A 178 50.34 6.64 45.71
N ASP A 179 50.30 5.83 46.77
CA ASP A 179 49.70 4.49 46.73
C ASP A 179 48.17 4.55 46.78
N VAL A 180 47.60 5.51 47.53
CA VAL A 180 46.16 5.79 47.53
C VAL A 180 45.71 6.22 46.12
N HIS A 181 46.44 7.12 45.48
CA HIS A 181 46.15 7.53 44.10
C HIS A 181 46.26 6.37 43.11
N ARG A 182 47.25 5.48 43.25
CA ARG A 182 47.39 4.30 42.38
C ARG A 182 46.22 3.33 42.55
N PHE A 183 45.77 3.11 43.78
CA PHE A 183 44.59 2.31 44.08
C PHE A 183 43.33 2.90 43.44
N ILE A 184 43.03 4.18 43.71
CA ILE A 184 41.86 4.87 43.14
C ILE A 184 41.91 4.91 41.61
N HIS A 185 43.08 5.11 41.02
CA HIS A 185 43.24 5.07 39.56
C HIS A 185 42.87 3.70 38.99
N THR A 186 43.27 2.61 39.65
CA THR A 186 42.96 1.24 39.21
C THR A 186 41.46 0.97 39.30
N GLU A 187 40.82 1.36 40.42
CA GLU A 187 39.37 1.27 40.60
C GLU A 187 38.61 2.12 39.57
N ALA A 188 39.03 3.37 39.35
CA ALA A 188 38.44 4.26 38.36
C ALA A 188 38.56 3.68 36.94
N MET A 189 39.69 3.05 36.60
CA MET A 189 39.89 2.41 35.30
C MET A 189 38.91 1.24 35.09
N MET A 190 38.73 0.38 36.09
CA MET A 190 37.77 -0.73 36.05
C MET A 190 36.33 -0.23 35.88
N ILE A 191 35.95 0.79 36.66
CA ILE A 191 34.60 1.36 36.58
C ILE A 191 34.36 2.05 35.23
N ASN A 192 35.36 2.78 34.71
CA ASN A 192 35.26 3.40 33.39
C ASN A 192 35.09 2.36 32.27
N GLN A 193 35.78 1.22 32.35
CA GLN A 193 35.56 0.12 31.40
C GLN A 193 34.13 -0.40 31.44
N ALA A 194 33.56 -0.56 32.63
CA ALA A 194 32.17 -0.97 32.84
C ALA A 194 31.17 0.07 32.27
N LEU A 195 31.34 1.36 32.58
CA LEU A 195 30.50 2.44 32.05
C LEU A 195 30.56 2.51 30.51
N LEU A 196 31.75 2.34 29.92
CA LEU A 196 31.90 2.28 28.46
C LEU A 196 31.21 1.06 27.85
N ALA A 197 31.25 -0.10 28.54
CA ALA A 197 30.54 -1.29 28.10
C ALA A 197 29.01 -1.07 28.13
N ASN A 198 28.49 -0.42 29.18
CA ASN A 198 27.08 -0.05 29.29
C ASN A 198 26.66 0.92 28.18
N GLN A 199 27.46 1.97 27.92
CA GLN A 199 27.18 2.90 26.82
C GLN A 199 27.16 2.21 25.45
N ARG A 200 28.07 1.25 25.20
CA ARG A 200 28.02 0.43 23.99
C ARG A 200 26.76 -0.43 23.93
N ALA A 201 26.33 -0.99 25.05
CA ALA A 201 25.11 -1.78 25.13
C ALA A 201 23.87 -0.93 24.84
N ILE A 202 23.77 0.29 25.39
CA ILE A 202 22.70 1.26 25.11
C ILE A 202 22.66 1.61 23.62
N ALA A 203 23.82 1.99 23.05
CA ALA A 203 23.89 2.30 21.62
C ALA A 203 23.50 1.10 20.73
N LYS A 204 23.90 -0.12 21.12
CA LYS A 204 23.54 -1.34 20.39
C LYS A 204 22.04 -1.64 20.52
N LEU A 205 21.45 -1.41 21.69
CA LEU A 205 20.01 -1.53 21.90
C LEU A 205 19.24 -0.57 20.99
N PHE A 206 19.61 0.72 20.95
CA PHE A 206 19.00 1.71 20.08
C PHE A 206 19.04 1.29 18.61
N VAL A 207 20.21 0.89 18.10
CA VAL A 207 20.36 0.44 16.71
C VAL A 207 19.48 -0.77 16.43
N ASN A 208 19.48 -1.78 17.31
CA ASN A 208 18.67 -2.98 17.11
C ASN A 208 17.16 -2.68 17.15
N LEU A 209 16.71 -1.77 18.01
CA LEU A 209 15.31 -1.35 18.10
C LEU A 209 14.88 -0.59 16.85
N MET A 210 15.69 0.37 16.40
CA MET A 210 15.44 1.10 15.15
C MET A 210 15.42 0.16 13.95
N GLU A 211 16.36 -0.79 13.87
CA GLU A 211 16.40 -1.77 12.78
C GLU A 211 15.16 -2.68 12.78
N ALA A 212 14.74 -3.16 13.96
CA ALA A 212 13.53 -3.98 14.09
C ALA A 212 12.27 -3.20 13.71
N ASP A 213 12.18 -1.93 14.12
CA ASP A 213 11.04 -1.07 13.79
C ASP A 213 10.96 -0.78 12.28
N LEU A 214 12.09 -0.49 11.64
CA LEU A 214 12.17 -0.32 10.18
C LEU A 214 11.80 -1.60 9.41
N LYS A 215 12.27 -2.77 9.85
CA LYS A 215 11.89 -4.06 9.25
C LYS A 215 10.38 -4.33 9.36
N ARG A 216 9.78 -3.94 10.47
CA ARG A 216 8.33 -4.03 10.70
C ARG A 216 7.57 -3.06 9.79
N GLU A 217 7.97 -1.80 9.70
CA GLU A 217 7.40 -0.80 8.78
C GLU A 217 7.42 -1.30 7.33
N LEU A 218 8.56 -1.86 6.88
CA LEU A 218 8.68 -2.45 5.55
C LEU A 218 7.70 -3.60 5.33
N SER A 219 7.55 -4.49 6.31
CA SER A 219 6.62 -5.62 6.23
C SER A 219 5.16 -5.15 6.14
N GLN A 220 4.81 -4.11 6.89
CA GLN A 220 3.48 -3.48 6.85
C GLN A 220 3.23 -2.81 5.50
N TRP A 221 4.23 -2.11 4.95
CA TRP A 221 4.15 -1.50 3.64
C TRP A 221 3.91 -2.53 2.54
N PHE A 222 4.64 -3.66 2.55
CA PHE A 222 4.41 -4.73 1.57
C PHE A 222 3.00 -5.32 1.68
N LYS A 223 2.52 -5.57 2.91
CA LYS A 223 1.15 -6.06 3.13
C LYS A 223 0.10 -5.09 2.59
N TRP A 224 0.26 -3.79 2.89
CA TRP A 224 -0.63 -2.75 2.36
C TRP A 224 -0.57 -2.69 0.83
N GLN A 225 0.63 -2.76 0.25
CA GLN A 225 0.84 -2.72 -1.21
C GLN A 225 0.20 -3.92 -1.91
N GLU A 226 0.27 -5.11 -1.33
CA GLU A 226 -0.38 -6.32 -1.84
C GLU A 226 -1.91 -6.15 -1.87
N ARG A 227 -2.51 -5.72 -0.75
CA ARG A 227 -3.97 -5.47 -0.69
C ARG A 227 -4.43 -4.35 -1.62
N LEU A 228 -3.60 -3.33 -1.82
CA LEU A 228 -3.86 -2.28 -2.80
C LEU A 228 -3.81 -2.83 -4.24
N LYS A 229 -2.95 -3.79 -4.54
CA LYS A 229 -2.95 -4.48 -5.85
C LYS A 229 -4.22 -5.32 -6.02
N ASP A 230 -4.61 -6.08 -5.00
CA ASP A 230 -5.84 -6.88 -5.02
C ASP A 230 -7.07 -6.00 -5.27
N TRP A 231 -7.17 -4.89 -4.53
CA TRP A 231 -8.22 -3.89 -4.73
C TRP A 231 -8.23 -3.35 -6.17
N LYS A 232 -7.07 -3.01 -6.73
CA LYS A 232 -6.97 -2.56 -8.14
C LYS A 232 -7.45 -3.61 -9.12
N ILE A 233 -7.21 -4.90 -8.86
CA ILE A 233 -7.68 -6.01 -9.70
C ILE A 233 -9.20 -6.13 -9.60
N ILE A 234 -9.76 -6.15 -8.39
CA ILE A 234 -11.20 -6.24 -8.15
C ILE A 234 -11.94 -5.08 -8.84
N GLN A 235 -11.44 -3.85 -8.70
CA GLN A 235 -12.04 -2.68 -9.35
C GLN A 235 -11.94 -2.76 -10.87
N LYS A 236 -10.81 -3.22 -11.42
CA LYS A 236 -10.68 -3.47 -12.86
C LYS A 236 -11.68 -4.51 -13.35
N ASP A 237 -11.83 -5.63 -12.63
CA ASP A 237 -12.76 -6.70 -12.99
C ASP A 237 -14.21 -6.20 -12.94
N TYR A 238 -14.57 -5.37 -11.97
CA TYR A 238 -15.88 -4.72 -11.91
C TYR A 238 -16.14 -3.86 -13.16
N VAL A 239 -15.18 -3.02 -13.53
CA VAL A 239 -15.29 -2.20 -14.74
C VAL A 239 -15.36 -3.09 -16.00
N VAL A 240 -14.53 -4.12 -16.13
CA VAL A 240 -14.55 -5.12 -17.23
C VAL A 240 -15.90 -5.86 -17.33
N ARG A 241 -16.57 -6.13 -16.21
CA ARG A 241 -17.92 -6.69 -16.24
C ARG A 241 -18.93 -5.66 -16.76
N SER A 242 -18.87 -4.41 -16.28
CA SER A 242 -19.74 -3.34 -16.80
C SER A 242 -19.54 -3.07 -18.30
N PHE A 243 -18.32 -3.31 -18.81
CA PHE A 243 -18.02 -3.24 -20.24
C PHE A 243 -18.77 -4.27 -21.09
N SER A 244 -19.09 -5.45 -20.54
CA SER A 244 -19.82 -6.48 -21.28
C SER A 244 -21.27 -6.07 -21.53
N ASP A 245 -21.82 -5.20 -20.69
CA ASP A 245 -23.17 -4.66 -20.83
C ASP A 245 -23.25 -3.54 -21.89
N LEU A 246 -22.10 -3.00 -22.34
CA LEU A 246 -21.99 -1.91 -23.33
C LEU A 246 -22.18 -2.33 -24.80
N LEU A 247 -22.35 -3.63 -25.08
CA LEU A 247 -22.55 -4.12 -26.45
C LEU A 247 -24.00 -3.95 -26.93
N PRO A 248 -24.26 -3.69 -28.23
CA PRO A 248 -25.62 -3.62 -28.76
C PRO A 248 -26.47 -4.85 -28.39
N PRO A 249 -27.78 -4.69 -28.11
CA PRO A 249 -28.61 -3.53 -28.41
C PRO A 249 -28.74 -2.50 -27.27
N THR A 250 -28.06 -2.69 -26.15
CA THR A 250 -28.31 -1.94 -24.91
C THR A 250 -27.84 -0.49 -24.93
N HIS A 251 -26.82 -0.16 -25.76
CA HIS A 251 -26.24 1.18 -25.79
C HIS A 251 -26.16 1.79 -27.19
N SER A 252 -26.42 3.09 -27.24
CA SER A 252 -26.31 3.93 -28.41
C SER A 252 -24.88 4.44 -28.62
N LYS A 253 -24.61 4.87 -29.85
CA LYS A 253 -23.34 5.53 -30.21
C LYS A 253 -23.00 6.73 -29.32
N ALA A 254 -24.00 7.46 -28.85
CA ALA A 254 -23.80 8.62 -27.97
C ALA A 254 -23.28 8.19 -26.59
N GLU A 255 -23.84 7.13 -26.02
CA GLU A 255 -23.43 6.62 -24.69
C GLU A 255 -22.01 6.04 -24.71
N ILE A 256 -21.59 5.38 -25.80
CA ILE A 256 -20.21 4.90 -25.95
C ILE A 256 -19.21 6.06 -26.08
N ASN A 257 -19.60 7.16 -26.75
CA ASN A 257 -18.76 8.35 -26.82
C ASN A 257 -18.61 9.02 -25.44
N GLU A 258 -19.71 9.19 -24.71
CA GLU A 258 -19.70 9.76 -23.34
C GLU A 258 -18.87 8.89 -22.39
N TRP A 259 -19.02 7.58 -22.50
CA TRP A 259 -18.22 6.61 -21.76
C TRP A 259 -16.73 6.73 -22.10
N TYR A 260 -16.37 6.84 -23.39
CA TYR A 260 -14.98 7.01 -23.81
C TYR A 260 -14.38 8.34 -23.35
N GLU A 261 -15.15 9.43 -23.43
CA GLU A 261 -14.74 10.74 -22.89
C GLU A 261 -14.47 10.66 -21.38
N SER A 262 -15.34 9.95 -20.64
CA SER A 262 -15.16 9.69 -19.21
C SER A 262 -13.90 8.87 -18.92
N LEU A 263 -13.62 7.84 -19.74
CA LEU A 263 -12.40 7.03 -19.62
C LEU A 263 -11.14 7.86 -19.90
N VAL A 264 -11.14 8.70 -20.94
CA VAL A 264 -10.02 9.59 -21.26
C VAL A 264 -9.80 10.61 -20.14
N ALA A 265 -10.87 11.17 -19.58
CA ALA A 265 -10.79 12.08 -18.44
C ALA A 265 -10.20 11.38 -17.20
N LEU A 266 -10.62 10.14 -16.92
CA LEU A 266 -10.07 9.33 -15.84
C LEU A 266 -8.58 9.02 -16.05
N ASN A 267 -8.18 8.62 -17.26
CA ASN A 267 -6.77 8.36 -17.57
C ASN A 267 -5.91 9.62 -17.37
N LYS A 268 -6.40 10.79 -17.80
CA LYS A 268 -5.70 12.07 -17.57
C LYS A 268 -5.61 12.42 -16.09
N TYR A 269 -6.66 12.13 -15.31
CA TYR A 269 -6.64 12.29 -13.86
C TYR A 269 -5.60 11.39 -13.21
N ILE A 270 -5.56 10.10 -13.58
CA ILE A 270 -4.56 9.13 -13.09
C ILE A 270 -3.14 9.57 -13.44
N ASP A 271 -2.91 10.02 -14.68
CA ASP A 271 -1.61 10.51 -15.14
C ASP A 271 -1.16 11.75 -14.33
N THR A 272 -2.07 12.72 -14.15
CA THR A 272 -1.81 13.90 -13.31
C THR A 272 -1.48 13.51 -11.87
N HIS A 273 -2.21 12.54 -11.31
CA HIS A 273 -1.99 12.03 -9.97
C HIS A 273 -0.64 11.29 -9.86
N ASN A 274 -0.27 10.46 -10.83
CA ASN A 274 1.05 9.80 -10.88
C ASN A 274 2.19 10.83 -10.90
N VAL A 275 2.07 11.90 -11.70
CA VAL A 275 3.05 13.00 -11.74
C VAL A 275 3.15 13.72 -10.39
N GLN A 276 2.01 13.97 -9.72
CA GLN A 276 2.01 14.55 -8.37
C GLN A 276 2.69 13.64 -7.35
N HIS A 277 2.40 12.34 -7.37
CA HIS A 277 3.05 11.37 -6.48
C HIS A 277 4.55 11.23 -6.77
N MET A 278 4.97 11.29 -8.03
CA MET A 278 6.39 11.35 -8.40
C MET A 278 7.08 12.55 -7.74
N MET A 279 6.43 13.72 -7.72
CA MET A 279 6.97 14.90 -7.04
C MET A 279 7.07 14.69 -5.53
N ILE A 280 6.05 14.09 -4.90
CA ILE A 280 6.09 13.76 -3.47
C ILE A 280 7.26 12.82 -3.17
N ILE A 281 7.43 11.74 -3.94
CA ILE A 281 8.52 10.77 -3.76
C ILE A 281 9.89 11.46 -3.90
N ARG A 282 10.07 12.34 -4.89
CA ARG A 282 11.29 13.16 -5.05
C ARG A 282 11.58 14.00 -3.81
N ILE A 283 10.57 14.71 -3.29
CA ILE A 283 10.70 15.52 -2.07
C ILE A 283 11.06 14.65 -0.87
N GLN A 284 10.46 13.47 -0.73
CA GLN A 284 10.75 12.55 0.37
C GLN A 284 12.19 12.02 0.30
N TYR A 285 12.67 11.62 -0.88
CA TYR A 285 14.07 11.20 -1.04
C TYR A 285 15.05 12.33 -0.75
N GLU A 286 14.78 13.54 -1.24
CA GLU A 286 15.59 14.72 -0.95
C GLU A 286 15.66 14.98 0.57
N ARG A 287 14.51 14.89 1.26
CA ARG A 287 14.45 15.00 2.73
C ARG A 287 15.30 13.94 3.42
N VAL A 288 15.22 12.67 2.99
CA VAL A 288 16.03 11.58 3.57
C VAL A 288 17.53 11.82 3.34
N CYS A 289 17.94 12.27 2.16
CA CYS A 289 19.32 12.64 1.87
C CYS A 289 19.80 13.76 2.80
N GLN A 290 18.98 14.81 3.01
CA GLN A 290 19.29 15.90 3.94
C GLN A 290 19.39 15.44 5.39
N GLU A 291 18.48 14.57 5.85
CA GLU A 291 18.54 13.97 7.19
C GLU A 291 19.80 13.11 7.36
N CYS A 292 20.19 12.33 6.35
CA CYS A 292 21.44 11.58 6.36
C CYS A 292 22.65 12.51 6.52
N LEU A 293 22.71 13.60 5.74
CA LEU A 293 23.79 14.59 5.84
C LEU A 293 23.81 15.27 7.22
N ALA A 294 22.65 15.63 7.76
CA ALA A 294 22.53 16.21 9.09
C ALA A 294 23.02 15.24 10.18
N ASN A 295 22.65 13.95 10.09
CA ASN A 295 23.12 12.92 11.02
C ASN A 295 24.63 12.68 10.92
N VAL A 296 25.20 12.71 9.71
CA VAL A 296 26.65 12.63 9.51
C VAL A 296 27.37 13.79 10.19
N GLN A 297 26.83 15.01 10.06
CA GLN A 297 27.35 16.19 10.75
C GLN A 297 27.22 16.07 12.27
N LEU A 298 26.08 15.60 12.76
CA LEU A 298 25.82 15.40 14.19
C LEU A 298 26.78 14.35 14.79
N CYS A 299 27.11 13.29 14.03
CA CYS A 299 28.16 12.34 14.38
C CYS A 299 29.55 13.01 14.46
N LYS A 300 29.90 13.87 13.49
CA LYS A 300 31.15 14.65 13.53
C LYS A 300 31.21 15.51 14.80
N ASP A 301 30.15 16.23 15.12
CA ASP A 301 30.08 17.12 16.29
C ASP A 301 30.14 16.34 17.62
N LYS A 302 29.51 15.15 17.68
CA LYS A 302 29.61 14.25 18.83
C LYS A 302 31.04 13.74 19.04
N LEU A 303 31.76 13.38 17.98
CA LEU A 303 33.16 12.93 18.08
C LEU A 303 34.09 14.05 18.59
N LEU A 304 33.85 15.29 18.16
CA LEU A 304 34.62 16.47 18.59
C LEU A 304 34.29 16.87 20.03
N SER A 305 33.02 16.91 20.41
CA SER A 305 32.58 17.30 21.77
C SER A 305 33.04 16.31 22.83
N LEU A 306 33.09 15.02 22.51
CA LEU A 306 33.63 13.97 23.38
C LEU A 306 35.17 13.93 23.43
N LYS A 307 35.86 14.81 22.68
CA LYS A 307 37.33 14.85 22.55
C LYS A 307 37.97 13.51 22.17
N VAL A 308 37.22 12.65 21.46
CA VAL A 308 37.69 11.33 21.02
C VAL A 308 38.63 11.46 19.82
N CYS A 309 38.42 12.48 18.97
CA CYS A 309 39.21 12.73 17.77
C CYS A 309 39.57 14.21 17.63
N THR A 310 40.70 14.50 16.99
CA THR A 310 41.01 15.86 16.51
C THR A 310 40.17 16.20 15.27
N GLU A 311 40.00 17.49 14.97
CA GLU A 311 39.24 17.96 13.80
C GLU A 311 39.71 17.32 12.48
N LYS A 312 41.04 17.17 12.31
CA LYS A 312 41.65 16.52 11.14
C LYS A 312 41.37 15.02 11.05
N GLU A 313 41.25 14.33 12.19
CA GLU A 313 40.95 12.90 12.23
C GLU A 313 39.46 12.64 12.00
N ALA A 314 38.60 13.47 12.60
CA ALA A 314 37.16 13.44 12.34
C ALA A 314 36.87 13.68 10.85
N GLU A 315 37.54 14.64 10.21
CA GLU A 315 37.39 14.87 8.77
C GLU A 315 37.92 13.72 7.92
N LYS A 316 39.03 13.08 8.31
CA LYS A 316 39.55 11.90 7.61
C LYS A 316 38.65 10.67 7.71
N VAL A 317 37.87 10.51 8.77
CA VAL A 317 36.95 9.37 8.94
C VAL A 317 35.57 9.69 8.34
N VAL A 318 35.09 10.92 8.51
CA VAL A 318 33.75 11.33 8.08
C VAL A 318 33.68 11.59 6.57
N ASN A 319 34.67 12.27 5.98
CA ASN A 319 34.62 12.64 4.55
C ASN A 319 34.68 11.46 3.57
N PRO A 320 35.58 10.46 3.72
CA PRO A 320 35.71 9.41 2.70
C PRO A 320 34.63 8.35 2.78
N ASP A 321 34.16 7.98 3.97
CA ASP A 321 33.30 6.81 4.14
C ASP A 321 31.82 7.18 4.17
N PHE A 322 31.44 8.18 4.97
CA PHE A 322 30.03 8.56 5.12
C PHE A 322 29.51 9.31 3.89
N PHE A 323 30.23 10.31 3.37
CA PHE A 323 29.76 11.04 2.18
C PHE A 323 29.76 10.17 0.92
N LYS A 324 30.69 9.22 0.76
CA LYS A 324 30.61 8.26 -0.36
C LYS A 324 29.41 7.33 -0.22
N MET A 325 29.03 6.96 1.00
CA MET A 325 27.83 6.15 1.23
C MET A 325 26.56 6.95 0.90
N VAL A 326 26.45 8.19 1.37
CA VAL A 326 25.33 9.08 1.05
C VAL A 326 25.26 9.37 -0.45
N GLY A 327 26.39 9.64 -1.10
CA GLY A 327 26.43 9.86 -2.55
C GLY A 327 25.99 8.64 -3.36
N ARG A 328 26.38 7.42 -2.96
CA ARG A 328 25.89 6.18 -3.60
C ARG A 328 24.38 5.99 -3.42
N LEU A 329 23.85 6.31 -2.23
CA LEU A 329 22.40 6.30 -1.97
C LEU A 329 21.69 7.30 -2.88
N GLN A 330 22.17 8.54 -2.96
CA GLN A 330 21.59 9.58 -3.80
C GLN A 330 21.57 9.17 -5.29
N SER A 331 22.70 8.73 -5.84
CA SER A 331 22.75 8.29 -7.25
C SER A 331 21.82 7.11 -7.54
N ARG A 332 21.66 6.19 -6.58
CA ARG A 332 20.72 5.08 -6.74
C ARG A 332 19.27 5.57 -6.75
N PHE A 333 18.91 6.50 -5.87
CA PHE A 333 17.56 7.08 -5.85
C PHE A 333 17.27 7.86 -7.12
N GLU A 334 18.22 8.66 -7.63
CA GLU A 334 18.09 9.37 -8.89
C GLU A 334 17.82 8.40 -10.06
N GLN A 335 18.56 7.29 -10.13
CA GLN A 335 18.36 6.26 -11.16
C GLN A 335 17.00 5.55 -11.04
N GLU A 336 16.58 5.18 -9.83
CA GLU A 336 15.28 4.53 -9.59
C GLU A 336 14.11 5.49 -9.93
N LEU A 337 14.24 6.77 -9.59
CA LEU A 337 13.28 7.82 -9.94
C LEU A 337 13.18 8.04 -11.44
N GLU A 338 14.31 8.14 -12.14
CA GLU A 338 14.33 8.28 -13.59
C GLU A 338 13.73 7.05 -14.29
N GLN A 339 13.99 5.85 -13.77
CA GLN A 339 13.39 4.63 -14.32
C GLN A 339 11.87 4.62 -14.14
N MET A 340 11.40 4.96 -12.93
CA MET A 340 9.97 5.02 -12.64
C MET A 340 9.25 6.08 -13.48
N ASP A 341 9.88 7.22 -13.74
CA ASP A 341 9.34 8.27 -14.61
C ASP A 341 9.15 7.76 -16.05
N ARG A 342 10.17 7.06 -16.60
CA ARG A 342 10.08 6.42 -17.92
C ARG A 342 8.99 5.35 -17.96
N ASP A 343 8.93 4.47 -16.96
CA ASP A 343 7.94 3.40 -16.89
C ASP A 343 6.51 3.95 -16.83
N PHE A 344 6.28 5.07 -16.10
CA PHE A 344 4.99 5.74 -16.08
C PHE A 344 4.63 6.37 -17.42
N GLU A 345 5.59 7.01 -18.10
CA GLU A 345 5.37 7.58 -19.42
C GLU A 345 5.00 6.50 -20.45
N ASP A 346 5.70 5.38 -20.43
CA ASP A 346 5.43 4.23 -21.32
C ASP A 346 4.09 3.56 -21.00
N LEU A 347 3.76 3.43 -19.71
CA LEU A 347 2.45 2.92 -19.27
C LEU A 347 1.31 3.84 -19.72
N ALA A 348 1.47 5.16 -19.60
CA ALA A 348 0.47 6.13 -20.04
C ALA A 348 0.22 6.02 -21.55
N LYS A 349 1.29 5.93 -22.36
CA LYS A 349 1.20 5.70 -23.81
C LYS A 349 0.48 4.39 -24.14
N HIS A 350 0.82 3.31 -23.42
CA HIS A 350 0.21 2.00 -23.65
C HIS A 350 -1.30 2.00 -23.30
N ILE A 351 -1.68 2.60 -22.16
CA ILE A 351 -3.07 2.73 -21.75
C ILE A 351 -3.85 3.58 -22.77
N GLU A 352 -3.31 4.73 -23.21
CA GLU A 352 -3.96 5.58 -24.20
C GLU A 352 -4.23 4.81 -25.51
N GLN A 353 -3.24 4.05 -25.98
CA GLN A 353 -3.39 3.23 -27.18
C GLN A 353 -4.42 2.11 -26.98
N GLY A 354 -4.38 1.40 -25.85
CA GLY A 354 -5.34 0.36 -25.51
C GLY A 354 -6.78 0.88 -25.43
N CYS A 355 -7.00 2.05 -24.81
CA CYS A 355 -8.31 2.69 -24.75
C CYS A 355 -8.81 3.12 -26.14
N LYS A 356 -7.93 3.65 -27.00
CA LYS A 356 -8.26 3.99 -28.39
C LYS A 356 -8.70 2.77 -29.19
N ASP A 357 -7.98 1.66 -29.05
CA ASP A 357 -8.29 0.44 -29.79
C ASP A 357 -9.58 -0.22 -29.30
N LEU A 358 -9.82 -0.19 -27.98
CA LEU A 358 -11.06 -0.64 -27.37
C LEU A 358 -12.27 0.24 -27.78
N TYR A 359 -12.09 1.56 -27.85
CA TYR A 359 -13.13 2.45 -28.39
C TYR A 359 -13.46 2.16 -29.86
N LYS A 360 -12.43 2.01 -30.71
CA LYS A 360 -12.64 1.58 -32.11
C LYS A 360 -13.36 0.24 -32.19
N TYR A 361 -13.05 -0.67 -31.26
CA TYR A 361 -13.66 -1.99 -31.21
C TYR A 361 -15.18 -1.91 -30.96
N PHE A 362 -15.61 -1.12 -29.97
CA PHE A 362 -17.02 -0.88 -29.70
C PHE A 362 -17.71 -0.09 -30.81
N GLN A 363 -17.04 0.93 -31.36
CA GLN A 363 -17.59 1.75 -32.43
C GLN A 363 -17.92 0.92 -33.69
N GLN A 364 -17.04 -0.01 -34.07
CA GLN A 364 -17.29 -0.91 -35.19
C GLN A 364 -18.44 -1.88 -34.91
N ALA A 365 -18.57 -2.39 -33.69
CA ALA A 365 -19.69 -3.25 -33.30
C ALA A 365 -21.04 -2.51 -33.40
N ILE A 366 -21.10 -1.24 -32.98
CA ILE A 366 -22.29 -0.39 -33.15
C ILE A 366 -22.60 -0.17 -34.63
N VAL A 367 -21.60 0.14 -35.46
CA VAL A 367 -21.82 0.37 -36.90
C VAL A 367 -22.47 -0.85 -37.56
N LEU A 368 -22.01 -2.07 -37.23
CA LEU A 368 -22.63 -3.30 -37.73
C LEU A 368 -24.10 -3.44 -37.29
N TRP A 369 -24.42 -3.02 -36.06
CA TRP A 369 -25.79 -3.03 -35.54
C TRP A 369 -26.67 -1.95 -36.21
N ASP A 370 -26.17 -0.73 -36.38
CA ASP A 370 -26.86 0.37 -37.05
C ASP A 370 -27.18 0.00 -38.51
N GLU A 371 -26.23 -0.62 -39.22
CA GLU A 371 -26.44 -1.15 -40.57
C GLU A 371 -27.54 -2.22 -40.60
N TYR A 372 -27.57 -3.12 -39.62
CA TYR A 372 -28.62 -4.12 -39.50
C TYR A 372 -29.98 -3.49 -39.21
N GLN A 373 -30.07 -2.53 -38.27
CA GLN A 373 -31.31 -1.80 -38.00
C GLN A 373 -31.83 -1.05 -39.23
N LEU A 374 -30.94 -0.43 -40.01
CA LEU A 374 -31.30 0.25 -41.25
C LEU A 374 -31.89 -0.74 -42.27
N LYS A 375 -31.28 -1.92 -42.44
CA LYS A 375 -31.79 -2.96 -43.35
C LYS A 375 -33.14 -3.51 -42.89
N LEU A 376 -33.34 -3.71 -41.59
CA LEU A 376 -34.65 -4.11 -41.05
C LEU A 376 -35.72 -3.05 -41.35
N SER A 377 -35.41 -1.77 -41.14
CA SER A 377 -36.33 -0.68 -41.48
C SER A 377 -36.62 -0.62 -42.98
N GLN A 378 -35.62 -0.88 -43.84
CA GLN A 378 -35.84 -0.98 -45.29
C GLN A 378 -36.79 -2.12 -45.66
N GLN A 379 -36.63 -3.31 -45.04
CA GLN A 379 -37.54 -4.44 -45.26
C GLN A 379 -38.97 -4.15 -44.79
N GLU A 380 -39.14 -3.47 -43.65
CA GLU A 380 -40.44 -3.03 -43.15
C GLU A 380 -41.10 -2.01 -44.09
N ASN A 381 -40.33 -1.02 -44.57
CA ASN A 381 -40.80 -0.04 -45.54
C ASN A 381 -41.20 -0.69 -46.87
N GLU A 382 -40.41 -1.65 -47.36
CA GLU A 382 -40.71 -2.39 -48.59
C GLU A 382 -42.01 -3.21 -48.45
N LEU A 383 -42.21 -3.86 -47.30
CA LEU A 383 -43.47 -4.53 -46.99
C LEU A 383 -44.65 -3.54 -47.02
N GLN A 384 -44.50 -2.38 -46.37
CA GLN A 384 -45.54 -1.37 -46.30
C GLN A 384 -45.90 -0.82 -47.68
N VAL A 385 -44.91 -0.58 -48.54
CA VAL A 385 -45.13 -0.17 -49.94
C VAL A 385 -45.90 -1.24 -50.71
N LYS A 386 -45.46 -2.51 -50.65
CA LYS A 386 -46.14 -3.63 -51.33
C LYS A 386 -47.58 -3.82 -50.86
N LEU A 387 -47.85 -3.68 -49.56
CA LEU A 387 -49.21 -3.75 -49.00
C LEU A 387 -50.08 -2.59 -49.48
N ASN A 388 -49.54 -1.38 -49.51
CA ASN A 388 -50.27 -0.20 -49.98
C ASN A 388 -50.57 -0.28 -51.48
N GLU A 389 -49.62 -0.70 -52.30
CA GLU A 389 -49.82 -0.93 -53.74
C GLU A 389 -50.89 -1.98 -53.99
N CYS A 390 -50.85 -3.10 -53.25
CA CYS A 390 -51.87 -4.16 -53.33
C CYS A 390 -53.26 -3.63 -52.96
N ARG A 391 -53.36 -2.86 -51.86
CA ARG A 391 -54.61 -2.23 -51.41
C ARG A 391 -55.14 -1.24 -52.44
N GLN A 392 -54.29 -0.37 -52.97
CA GLN A 392 -54.69 0.63 -53.97
C GLN A 392 -55.16 -0.03 -55.27
N LYS A 393 -54.48 -1.09 -55.72
CA LYS A 393 -54.90 -1.88 -56.89
C LYS A 393 -56.29 -2.50 -56.69
N HIS A 394 -56.54 -3.09 -55.51
CA HIS A 394 -57.84 -3.65 -55.20
C HIS A 394 -58.92 -2.56 -55.12
N GLU A 395 -58.66 -1.45 -54.42
CA GLU A 395 -59.60 -0.33 -54.28
C GLU A 395 -60.02 0.24 -55.64
N ASN A 396 -59.07 0.49 -56.54
CA ASN A 396 -59.35 0.99 -57.90
C ASN A 396 -60.25 0.01 -58.69
N LEU A 397 -59.97 -1.29 -58.61
CA LEU A 397 -60.77 -2.31 -59.28
C LEU A 397 -62.15 -2.47 -58.64
N ASN A 398 -62.23 -2.37 -57.31
CA ASN A 398 -63.47 -2.48 -56.55
C ASN A 398 -64.40 -1.30 -56.87
N GLN A 399 -63.88 -0.06 -56.93
CA GLN A 399 -64.66 1.12 -57.34
C GLN A 399 -65.25 0.97 -58.75
N ILE A 400 -64.50 0.40 -59.70
CA ILE A 400 -65.01 0.13 -61.05
C ILE A 400 -66.14 -0.92 -61.01
N ARG A 401 -65.99 -1.97 -60.19
CA ARG A 401 -67.00 -3.02 -60.02
C ARG A 401 -68.26 -2.51 -59.33
N GLU A 402 -68.13 -1.69 -58.29
CA GLU A 402 -69.22 -1.04 -57.58
C GLU A 402 -69.98 -0.08 -58.50
N ALA A 403 -69.29 0.77 -59.24
CA ALA A 403 -69.92 1.65 -60.23
C ALA A 403 -70.70 0.87 -61.31
N ASN A 404 -70.16 -0.27 -61.76
CA ASN A 404 -70.86 -1.15 -62.69
C ASN A 404 -72.12 -1.76 -62.06
N LEU A 405 -72.04 -2.19 -60.79
CA LEU A 405 -73.18 -2.72 -60.05
C LEU A 405 -74.26 -1.64 -59.86
N ASP A 406 -73.89 -0.41 -59.51
CA ASP A 406 -74.82 0.72 -59.36
C ASP A 406 -75.58 0.99 -60.66
N ILE A 407 -74.89 1.01 -61.80
CA ILE A 407 -75.53 1.14 -63.12
C ILE A 407 -76.53 0.01 -63.39
N ILE A 408 -76.22 -1.23 -62.98
CA ILE A 408 -77.11 -2.38 -63.13
C ILE A 408 -78.32 -2.25 -62.18
N LEU A 409 -78.12 -1.80 -60.95
CA LEU A 409 -79.16 -1.58 -59.95
C LEU A 409 -80.13 -0.45 -60.36
N ASP A 410 -79.63 0.65 -60.91
CA ASP A 410 -80.47 1.73 -61.42
C ASP A 410 -81.31 1.30 -62.62
N LYS A 411 -80.74 0.48 -63.51
CA LYS A 411 -81.48 -0.16 -64.61
C LYS A 411 -82.53 -1.14 -64.09
N LEU A 412 -82.28 -1.83 -62.97
CA LEU A 412 -83.25 -2.71 -62.32
C LEU A 412 -84.43 -1.92 -61.74
N ARG A 413 -84.16 -0.78 -61.07
CA ARG A 413 -85.19 0.09 -60.48
C ARG A 413 -86.15 0.70 -61.51
N THR A 414 -85.70 0.91 -62.74
CA THR A 414 -86.44 1.61 -63.80
C THR A 414 -87.11 0.69 -64.83
N GLN A 415 -86.88 -0.63 -64.78
CA GLN A 415 -87.35 -1.57 -65.80
C GLN A 415 -88.77 -2.09 -65.54
N SER A 416 -89.62 -2.10 -66.56
CA SER A 416 -91.04 -2.48 -66.45
C SER A 416 -91.41 -3.85 -67.00
N SER A 417 -90.50 -4.56 -67.71
CA SER A 417 -90.77 -5.90 -68.25
C SER A 417 -90.09 -7.01 -67.45
N GLU A 418 -90.85 -8.00 -66.99
CA GLU A 418 -90.40 -9.12 -66.16
C GLU A 418 -89.22 -9.90 -66.76
N GLY A 419 -89.27 -10.23 -68.05
CA GLY A 419 -88.19 -10.97 -68.72
C GLY A 419 -86.85 -10.21 -68.77
N LYS A 420 -86.88 -8.88 -68.96
CA LYS A 420 -85.66 -8.05 -68.90
C LYS A 420 -85.19 -7.86 -67.46
N LEU A 421 -86.11 -7.79 -66.49
CA LEU A 421 -85.80 -7.66 -65.07
C LEU A 421 -85.08 -8.91 -64.54
N LYS A 422 -85.53 -10.12 -64.93
CA LYS A 422 -84.86 -11.39 -64.60
C LYS A 422 -83.44 -11.47 -65.17
N ASN A 423 -83.24 -10.99 -66.40
CA ASN A 423 -81.90 -10.92 -67.02
C ASN A 423 -80.98 -9.90 -66.33
N LEU A 424 -81.50 -8.73 -65.96
CA LEU A 424 -80.74 -7.73 -65.21
C LEU A 424 -80.39 -8.20 -63.79
N LEU A 425 -81.29 -8.96 -63.15
CA LEU A 425 -81.05 -9.56 -61.84
C LEU A 425 -79.93 -10.61 -61.92
N GLY A 426 -79.91 -11.44 -62.98
CA GLY A 426 -78.81 -12.35 -63.26
C GLY A 426 -77.47 -11.63 -63.45
N LYS A 427 -77.46 -10.46 -64.10
CA LYS A 427 -76.27 -9.61 -64.24
C LYS A 427 -75.82 -9.00 -62.90
N ALA A 428 -76.75 -8.63 -62.03
CA ALA A 428 -76.44 -8.12 -60.70
C ALA A 428 -75.77 -9.21 -59.83
N PHE A 429 -76.29 -10.44 -59.85
CA PHE A 429 -75.65 -11.57 -59.16
C PHE A 429 -74.25 -11.87 -59.72
N ALA A 430 -74.08 -11.89 -61.04
CA ALA A 430 -72.75 -12.06 -61.65
C ALA A 430 -71.78 -10.93 -61.26
N SER A 431 -72.26 -9.70 -61.13
CA SER A 431 -71.45 -8.56 -60.68
C SER A 431 -71.05 -8.68 -59.20
N LEU A 432 -71.94 -9.20 -58.34
CA LEU A 432 -71.65 -9.49 -56.94
C LEU A 432 -70.64 -10.65 -56.80
N ASP A 433 -70.73 -11.67 -57.65
CA ASP A 433 -69.76 -12.77 -57.69
C ASP A 433 -68.37 -12.29 -58.15
N ASP A 434 -68.28 -11.36 -59.11
CA ASP A 434 -67.00 -10.74 -59.51
C ASP A 434 -66.41 -9.86 -58.39
N ILE A 435 -67.24 -9.14 -57.62
CA ILE A 435 -66.78 -8.42 -56.42
C ILE A 435 -66.22 -9.42 -55.40
N ARG A 436 -66.95 -10.50 -55.08
CA ARG A 436 -66.50 -11.55 -54.16
C ARG A 436 -65.16 -12.15 -54.59
N ALA A 437 -65.05 -12.57 -55.85
CA ALA A 437 -63.80 -13.10 -56.41
C ALA A 437 -62.65 -12.07 -56.34
N GLY A 438 -62.98 -10.79 -56.50
CA GLY A 438 -62.05 -9.68 -56.29
C GLY A 438 -61.48 -9.59 -54.88
N TYR A 439 -62.31 -9.75 -53.85
CA TYR A 439 -61.89 -9.79 -52.45
C TYR A 439 -61.09 -11.05 -52.11
N GLU A 440 -61.47 -12.21 -52.66
CA GLU A 440 -60.74 -13.47 -52.47
C GLU A 440 -59.33 -13.40 -53.08
N ALA A 441 -59.20 -12.86 -54.29
CA ALA A 441 -57.91 -12.65 -54.95
C ALA A 441 -57.03 -11.66 -54.17
N PHE A 442 -57.62 -10.55 -53.71
CA PHE A 442 -56.92 -9.57 -52.86
C PHE A 442 -56.42 -10.18 -51.55
N HIS A 443 -57.23 -11.01 -50.90
CA HIS A 443 -56.81 -11.72 -49.69
C HIS A 443 -55.61 -12.64 -49.96
N GLN A 444 -55.64 -13.41 -51.06
CA GLN A 444 -54.53 -14.28 -51.45
C GLN A 444 -53.25 -13.47 -51.72
N ASP A 445 -53.36 -12.33 -52.40
CA ASP A 445 -52.23 -11.44 -52.71
C ASP A 445 -51.61 -10.85 -51.42
N ILE A 446 -52.42 -10.35 -50.47
CA ILE A 446 -51.94 -9.85 -49.18
C ILE A 446 -51.25 -10.95 -48.38
N VAL A 447 -51.88 -12.12 -48.27
CA VAL A 447 -51.32 -13.24 -47.49
C VAL A 447 -49.96 -13.63 -48.06
N LYS A 448 -49.82 -13.69 -49.39
CA LYS A 448 -48.55 -13.98 -50.05
C LYS A 448 -47.47 -12.94 -49.75
N ILE A 449 -47.82 -11.64 -49.77
CA ILE A 449 -46.89 -10.55 -49.42
C ILE A 449 -46.42 -10.69 -47.96
N VAL A 450 -47.36 -10.89 -47.02
CA VAL A 450 -47.04 -11.04 -45.59
C VAL A 450 -46.20 -12.28 -45.31
N LEU A 451 -46.49 -13.41 -45.96
CA LEU A 451 -45.73 -14.66 -45.78
C LEU A 451 -44.27 -14.56 -46.26
N SER A 452 -43.96 -13.63 -47.17
CA SER A 452 -42.58 -13.42 -47.65
C SER A 452 -41.70 -12.60 -46.70
N TYR A 453 -42.31 -11.85 -45.76
CA TYR A 453 -41.60 -10.96 -44.86
C TYR A 453 -40.70 -11.68 -43.84
N PRO A 454 -41.15 -12.75 -43.13
CA PRO A 454 -40.30 -13.48 -42.20
C PRO A 454 -39.04 -14.06 -42.85
N GLU A 455 -39.13 -14.51 -44.11
CA GLU A 455 -37.98 -15.04 -44.85
C GLU A 455 -36.95 -13.93 -45.15
N ALA A 456 -37.40 -12.73 -45.49
CA ALA A 456 -36.54 -11.58 -45.71
C ALA A 456 -35.81 -11.16 -44.42
N ILE A 457 -36.52 -11.11 -43.29
CA ILE A 457 -35.93 -10.79 -41.97
C ILE A 457 -34.91 -11.86 -41.54
N LEU A 458 -35.20 -13.14 -41.79
CA LEU A 458 -34.26 -14.23 -41.49
C LEU A 458 -32.97 -14.10 -42.30
N LYS A 459 -33.04 -13.72 -43.58
CA LYS A 459 -31.86 -13.48 -44.42
C LYS A 459 -31.00 -12.33 -43.87
N GLU A 460 -31.62 -11.24 -43.44
CA GLU A 460 -30.89 -10.12 -42.83
C GLU A 460 -30.26 -10.52 -41.48
N LEU A 461 -30.94 -11.32 -40.66
CA LEU A 461 -30.40 -11.83 -39.40
C LEU A 461 -29.17 -12.72 -39.62
N ILE A 462 -29.22 -13.61 -40.61
CA ILE A 462 -28.08 -14.47 -40.99
C ILE A 462 -26.90 -13.62 -41.48
N SER A 463 -27.18 -12.60 -42.31
CA SER A 463 -26.18 -11.66 -42.82
C SER A 463 -25.49 -10.86 -41.69
N TYR A 464 -26.26 -10.41 -40.71
CA TYR A 464 -25.75 -9.75 -39.51
C TYR A 464 -24.91 -10.72 -38.67
N SER A 465 -25.41 -11.94 -38.42
CA SER A 465 -24.66 -12.96 -37.67
C SER A 465 -23.32 -13.33 -38.32
N ALA A 466 -23.25 -13.35 -39.65
CA ALA A 466 -22.00 -13.62 -40.37
C ALA A 466 -21.02 -12.45 -40.21
N SER A 467 -21.50 -11.22 -40.37
CA SER A 467 -20.70 -10.00 -40.23
C SER A 467 -20.11 -9.85 -38.82
N ILE A 468 -20.94 -10.08 -37.79
CA ILE A 468 -20.51 -9.98 -36.39
C ILE A 468 -19.59 -11.15 -35.99
N GLY A 469 -19.84 -12.35 -36.50
CA GLY A 469 -18.99 -13.53 -36.28
C GLY A 469 -17.60 -13.36 -36.91
N GLN A 470 -17.53 -12.81 -38.13
CA GLN A 470 -16.27 -12.46 -38.78
C GLN A 470 -15.51 -11.38 -38.00
N TYR A 471 -16.22 -10.37 -37.50
CA TYR A 471 -15.63 -9.27 -36.75
C TYR A 471 -15.02 -9.74 -35.42
N PHE A 472 -15.71 -10.60 -34.68
CA PHE A 472 -15.22 -11.12 -33.39
C PHE A 472 -14.40 -12.42 -33.50
N GLY A 473 -14.26 -12.99 -34.70
CA GLY A 473 -13.57 -14.27 -34.90
C GLY A 473 -14.26 -15.47 -34.25
N VAL A 474 -15.57 -15.39 -34.03
CA VAL A 474 -16.37 -16.43 -33.38
C VAL A 474 -17.09 -17.28 -34.44
N LYS A 475 -17.19 -18.60 -34.23
CA LYS A 475 -17.93 -19.48 -35.13
C LYS A 475 -19.39 -19.05 -35.20
N GLU A 476 -19.89 -18.89 -36.43
CA GLU A 476 -21.28 -18.51 -36.72
C GLU A 476 -22.27 -19.48 -36.06
N VAL A 477 -23.22 -18.94 -35.29
CA VAL A 477 -24.26 -19.73 -34.59
C VAL A 477 -25.34 -20.21 -35.57
N TYR A 478 -25.60 -19.46 -36.64
CA TYR A 478 -26.70 -19.73 -37.57
C TYR A 478 -26.31 -20.53 -38.83
N LYS A 479 -25.08 -21.08 -38.87
CA LYS A 479 -24.63 -21.95 -39.98
C LYS A 479 -25.05 -23.42 -39.86
N GLN A 480 -26.07 -23.72 -39.06
CA GLN A 480 -26.68 -25.05 -38.96
C GLN A 480 -28.13 -25.03 -39.44
N VAL A 481 -28.32 -24.92 -40.75
CA VAL A 481 -29.40 -25.61 -41.47
C VAL A 481 -28.85 -26.11 -42.80
#